data_AF-A0A9D8IFJ5-F1
#
_entry.id   AF-A0A9D8IFJ5-F1
#
_cell.length_a   1.000
_cell.length_b   1.000
_cell.length_c   1.000
_cell.angle_alpha   90.00
_cell.angle_beta   90.00
_cell.angle_gamma   90.00
#
_symmetry.space_group_name_H-M   'P 1'
#
loop_
_entity.id
_entity.type
_entity.pdbx_description
1 polymer ?
#
loop_
_entity_poly.entity_id
_entity_poly.type
_entity_poly.pdbx_seq_one_letter_code
_entity_poly.pdbx_strand_id
1 'polypeptide(L)'
;MYKKVIFALGILPFLLFNSCAQSPALRDEIHLFATPFKLNVHSGSVNNGFVEALDKQGSPISGLKIKVFSAFPSVATVKPEDIITDTQGKAAVSIYGISPGGTKIIFSVDGEEASIDVVFSEH
;
A
#
# COMPACT_ATOMS: atom_id res chain seq x y z
N MET A 1 -29.05 -70.20 22.58
CA MET A 1 -30.06 -69.43 23.36
C MET A 1 -30.04 -68.00 22.86
N TYR A 2 -31.09 -67.60 22.15
CA TYR A 2 -31.15 -66.42 21.29
C TYR A 2 -31.49 -65.18 22.10
N LYS A 3 -30.80 -64.06 21.86
CA LYS A 3 -31.36 -62.75 22.16
C LYS A 3 -31.12 -61.80 20.99
N LYS A 4 -32.19 -61.60 20.22
CA LYS A 4 -32.40 -60.42 19.36
C LYS A 4 -32.37 -59.19 20.25
N VAL A 5 -31.55 -58.21 19.89
CA VAL A 5 -31.80 -56.80 20.21
C VAL A 5 -31.55 -56.01 18.94
N ILE A 6 -32.63 -55.55 18.32
CA ILE A 6 -32.62 -54.55 17.27
C ILE A 6 -32.82 -53.21 17.99
N PHE A 7 -31.90 -52.27 17.78
CA PHE A 7 -32.13 -50.87 18.07
C PHE A 7 -31.62 -50.06 16.88
N ALA A 8 -32.56 -49.56 16.09
CA ALA A 8 -32.32 -48.54 15.08
C ALA A 8 -32.37 -47.18 15.77
N LEU A 9 -31.34 -46.35 15.65
CA LEU A 9 -31.49 -44.91 15.79
C LEU A 9 -30.28 -44.14 15.23
N GLY A 10 -30.56 -43.27 14.25
CA GLY A 10 -29.79 -42.04 14.02
C GLY A 10 -28.68 -42.11 12.98
N ILE A 11 -29.04 -41.91 11.71
CA ILE A 11 -28.11 -41.35 10.72
C ILE A 11 -27.86 -39.90 11.15
N LEU A 12 -26.70 -39.62 11.75
CA LEU A 12 -26.29 -38.26 12.08
C LEU A 12 -25.63 -37.64 10.84
N PRO A 13 -26.15 -36.50 10.34
CA PRO A 13 -25.67 -35.90 9.11
C PRO A 13 -24.25 -35.34 9.29
N PHE A 14 -23.47 -35.47 8.22
CA PHE A 14 -22.24 -34.73 7.97
C PHE A 14 -22.36 -33.28 8.43
N LEU A 15 -21.64 -32.93 9.50
CA LEU A 15 -21.18 -31.56 9.70
C LEU A 15 -19.73 -31.52 9.22
N LEU A 16 -19.58 -31.30 7.91
CA LEU A 16 -18.40 -30.62 7.39
C LEU A 16 -18.41 -29.26 8.09
N PHE A 17 -17.65 -29.13 9.18
CA PHE A 17 -17.23 -27.81 9.62
C PHE A 17 -16.42 -27.25 8.46
N ASN A 18 -17.06 -26.39 7.68
CA ASN A 18 -16.42 -25.30 6.96
C ASN A 18 -15.60 -24.55 8.00
N SER A 19 -14.40 -25.04 8.27
CA SER A 19 -13.31 -24.18 8.65
C SER A 19 -13.03 -23.38 7.39
N CYS A 20 -13.77 -22.29 7.21
CA CYS A 20 -13.13 -21.11 6.66
C CYS A 20 -12.06 -20.73 7.70
N ALA A 21 -10.95 -21.48 7.71
CA ALA A 21 -9.67 -20.87 7.91
C ALA A 21 -9.64 -19.78 6.84
N GLN A 22 -10.05 -18.57 7.20
CA GLN A 22 -9.65 -17.40 6.47
C GLN A 22 -8.14 -17.42 6.57
N SER A 23 -7.51 -18.07 5.57
CA SER A 23 -6.13 -17.80 5.28
C SER A 23 -6.05 -16.28 5.24
N PRO A 24 -5.18 -15.63 6.03
CA PRO A 24 -4.87 -14.24 5.77
C PRO A 24 -4.60 -14.18 4.28
N ALA A 25 -5.33 -13.32 3.56
CA ALA A 25 -5.11 -13.13 2.14
C ALA A 25 -3.59 -12.97 2.00
N LEU A 26 -2.96 -13.91 1.30
CA LEU A 26 -1.55 -13.85 1.01
C LEU A 26 -1.39 -12.49 0.34
N ARG A 27 -0.89 -11.47 1.07
CA ARG A 27 -0.66 -10.17 0.47
C ARG A 27 0.38 -10.46 -0.59
N ASP A 28 -0.05 -10.38 -1.85
CA ASP A 28 0.87 -10.49 -2.95
C ASP A 28 1.97 -9.45 -2.71
N GLU A 29 3.21 -9.87 -2.95
CA GLU A 29 4.38 -9.02 -2.83
C GLU A 29 4.11 -7.67 -3.52
N ILE A 30 4.33 -6.58 -2.79
CA ILE A 30 3.96 -5.23 -3.21
C ILE A 30 5.19 -4.59 -3.87
N HIS A 31 5.03 -4.10 -5.08
CA HIS A 31 6.05 -3.29 -5.75
C HIS A 31 5.54 -1.85 -5.87
N LEU A 32 6.33 -0.90 -5.33
CA LEU A 32 6.04 0.53 -5.41
C LEU A 32 6.89 1.22 -6.49
N PHE A 33 6.25 2.08 -7.28
CA PHE A 33 6.90 2.89 -8.31
C PHE A 33 6.55 4.36 -8.12
N ALA A 34 7.53 5.17 -7.73
CA ALA A 34 7.33 6.62 -7.54
C ALA A 34 7.67 7.40 -8.81
N THR A 35 6.81 8.35 -9.18
CA THR A 35 6.96 9.19 -10.38
C THR A 35 6.66 10.65 -10.05
N PRO A 36 7.46 11.61 -10.54
CA PRO A 36 8.72 11.42 -11.24
C PRO A 36 9.83 10.91 -10.30
N PHE A 37 10.86 10.25 -10.82
CA PHE A 37 12.00 9.82 -9.98
C PHE A 37 12.77 10.99 -9.36
N LYS A 38 12.77 12.15 -10.05
CA LYS A 38 13.39 13.40 -9.62
C LYS A 38 12.47 14.58 -9.93
N LEU A 39 12.40 15.50 -8.98
CA LEU A 39 11.55 16.67 -9.01
C LEU A 39 12.35 17.92 -8.61
N ASN A 40 12.30 18.94 -9.45
CA ASN A 40 12.87 20.25 -9.13
C ASN A 40 11.78 21.13 -8.51
N VAL A 41 12.06 21.72 -7.35
CA VAL A 41 11.14 22.61 -6.62
C VAL A 41 11.79 23.95 -6.32
N HIS A 42 11.00 24.97 -6.04
CA HIS A 42 11.46 26.25 -5.48
C HIS A 42 10.63 26.63 -4.26
N SER A 43 11.00 27.68 -3.54
CA SER A 43 10.27 28.09 -2.33
C SER A 43 8.82 28.48 -2.67
N GLY A 44 7.86 27.94 -1.93
CA GLY A 44 6.43 28.17 -2.15
C GLY A 44 5.82 27.40 -3.33
N SER A 45 6.60 26.61 -4.07
CA SER A 45 6.07 25.75 -5.13
C SER A 45 5.21 24.62 -4.55
N VAL A 46 4.22 24.20 -5.32
CA VAL A 46 3.44 22.98 -5.08
C VAL A 46 3.51 22.13 -6.33
N ASN A 47 4.00 20.90 -6.18
CA ASN A 47 4.17 19.94 -7.24
C ASN A 47 3.44 18.65 -6.89
N ASN A 48 3.14 17.83 -7.90
CA ASN A 48 2.52 16.52 -7.70
C ASN A 48 3.56 15.42 -7.80
N GLY A 49 3.58 14.54 -6.79
CA GLY A 49 4.21 13.23 -6.84
C GLY A 49 3.15 12.14 -6.98
N PHE A 50 3.52 11.05 -7.61
CA PHE A 50 2.65 9.89 -7.84
C PHE A 50 3.35 8.63 -7.35
N VAL A 51 2.56 7.67 -6.88
CA VAL A 51 3.02 6.31 -6.63
C VAL A 51 2.05 5.33 -7.28
N GLU A 52 2.60 4.27 -7.85
CA GLU A 52 1.87 3.11 -8.36
C GLU A 52 2.25 1.89 -7.53
N ALA A 53 1.25 1.11 -7.11
CA ALA A 53 1.42 -0.12 -6.37
C ALA A 53 0.93 -1.31 -7.20
N LEU A 54 1.83 -2.23 -7.49
CA LEU A 54 1.55 -3.45 -8.26
C LEU A 54 1.83 -4.69 -7.41
N ASP A 55 1.12 -5.78 -7.70
CA ASP A 55 1.49 -7.10 -7.20
C ASP A 55 2.68 -7.69 -7.98
N LYS A 56 3.21 -8.82 -7.53
CA LYS A 56 4.26 -9.61 -8.23
C LYS A 56 3.89 -10.05 -9.67
N GLN A 57 2.63 -10.03 -10.07
CA GLN A 57 2.19 -10.29 -11.45
C GLN A 57 2.14 -9.02 -12.30
N GLY A 58 2.33 -7.83 -11.70
CA GLY A 58 2.18 -6.54 -12.34
C GLY A 58 0.74 -6.03 -12.36
N SER A 59 -0.18 -6.62 -11.61
CA SER A 59 -1.57 -6.15 -11.50
C SER A 59 -1.69 -5.01 -10.48
N PRO A 60 -2.53 -4.00 -10.73
CA PRO A 60 -2.69 -2.87 -9.82
C PRO A 60 -3.36 -3.28 -8.50
N ILE A 61 -2.83 -2.76 -7.38
CA ILE A 61 -3.40 -2.97 -6.04
C ILE A 61 -4.21 -1.74 -5.63
N SER A 62 -5.53 -1.88 -5.59
CA SER A 62 -6.48 -0.83 -5.16
C SER A 62 -6.70 -0.81 -3.65
N GLY A 63 -7.00 0.37 -3.09
CA GLY A 63 -7.34 0.54 -1.68
C GLY A 63 -6.17 0.39 -0.71
N LEU A 64 -4.93 0.41 -1.22
CA LEU A 64 -3.72 0.29 -0.42
C LEU A 64 -3.41 1.62 0.25
N LYS A 65 -3.34 1.63 1.59
CA LYS A 65 -2.94 2.80 2.36
C LYS A 65 -1.42 2.92 2.39
N ILE A 66 -0.89 3.99 1.80
CA ILE A 66 0.55 4.26 1.69
C ILE A 66 0.88 5.49 2.55
N LYS A 67 1.91 5.37 3.38
CA LYS A 67 2.46 6.50 4.15
C LYS A 67 3.42 7.30 3.27
N VAL A 68 3.37 8.61 3.38
CA VAL A 68 4.25 9.53 2.65
C VAL A 68 4.90 10.49 3.62
N PHE A 69 6.22 10.62 3.55
CA PHE A 69 6.97 11.56 4.38
C PHE A 69 8.19 12.10 3.64
N SER A 70 8.70 13.24 4.10
CA SER A 70 9.96 13.80 3.64
C SER A 70 11.07 13.43 4.62
N ALA A 71 12.23 13.01 4.10
CA ALA A 71 13.42 12.78 4.92
C ALA A 71 13.93 14.07 5.59
N PHE A 72 13.78 15.22 4.92
CA PHE A 72 14.09 16.55 5.43
C PHE A 72 12.93 17.52 5.19
N PRO A 73 11.94 17.57 6.12
CA PRO A 73 10.77 18.44 6.00
C PRO A 73 11.08 19.94 5.93
N SER A 74 12.29 20.37 6.32
CA SER A 74 12.72 21.77 6.17
C SER A 74 13.01 22.16 4.72
N VAL A 75 13.34 21.20 3.85
CA VAL A 75 13.62 21.43 2.41
C VAL A 75 12.33 21.31 1.59
N ALA A 76 11.58 20.23 1.79
CA ALA A 76 10.27 20.04 1.18
C ALA A 76 9.39 19.17 2.10
N THR A 77 8.09 19.42 2.11
CA THR A 77 7.10 18.64 2.88
C THR A 77 6.00 18.10 1.98
N VAL A 78 5.17 17.18 2.49
CA VAL A 78 4.05 16.58 1.74
C VAL A 78 2.72 16.81 2.43
N LYS A 79 1.64 16.85 1.64
CA LYS A 79 0.26 16.66 2.13
C LYS A 79 -0.59 15.94 1.08
N PRO A 80 -1.47 15.00 1.49
CA PRO A 80 -1.55 14.38 2.81
C PRO A 80 -0.36 13.43 3.08
N GLU A 81 -0.15 13.03 4.34
CA GLU A 81 0.89 12.06 4.75
C GLU A 81 0.41 10.59 4.62
N ASP A 82 -0.88 10.39 4.37
CA ASP A 82 -1.49 9.10 4.08
C ASP A 82 -2.27 9.24 2.77
N ILE A 83 -1.96 8.39 1.79
CA ILE A 83 -2.68 8.31 0.51
C ILE A 83 -3.23 6.90 0.32
N ILE A 84 -4.27 6.77 -0.51
CA ILE A 84 -4.92 5.50 -0.81
C ILE A 84 -4.89 5.31 -2.32
N THR A 85 -4.44 4.13 -2.78
CA THR A 85 -4.43 3.81 -4.21
C THR A 85 -5.84 3.65 -4.76
N ASP A 86 -6.05 4.15 -5.98
CA ASP A 86 -7.28 3.99 -6.73
C ASP A 86 -7.39 2.62 -7.41
N THR A 87 -8.43 2.42 -8.22
CA THR A 87 -8.67 1.16 -8.95
C THR A 87 -7.57 0.80 -9.96
N GLN A 88 -6.69 1.74 -10.31
CA GLN A 88 -5.53 1.52 -11.18
C GLN A 88 -4.23 1.38 -10.38
N GLY A 89 -4.32 1.25 -9.05
CA GLY A 89 -3.16 1.10 -8.17
C GLY A 89 -2.39 2.41 -7.97
N LYS A 90 -2.97 3.56 -8.32
CA LYS A 90 -2.27 4.85 -8.33
C LYS A 90 -2.74 5.76 -7.21
N ALA A 91 -1.83 6.54 -6.66
CA ALA A 91 -2.14 7.61 -5.71
C ALA A 91 -1.26 8.83 -5.98
N ALA A 92 -1.76 10.01 -5.60
CA ALA A 92 -1.07 11.28 -5.77
C ALA A 92 -0.88 11.99 -4.43
N VAL A 93 0.20 12.76 -4.33
CA VAL A 93 0.53 13.58 -3.17
C VAL A 93 1.03 14.95 -3.62
N SER A 94 0.70 16.00 -2.87
CA SER A 94 1.26 17.33 -3.09
C SER A 94 2.57 17.48 -2.31
N ILE A 95 3.61 17.93 -3.01
CA ILE A 95 4.95 18.18 -2.48
C ILE A 95 5.17 19.70 -2.50
N TYR A 96 5.54 20.26 -1.35
CA TYR A 96 5.71 21.70 -1.14
C TYR A 96 7.19 22.02 -0.98
N GLY A 97 7.75 22.85 -1.86
CA GLY A 97 9.12 23.34 -1.73
C GLY A 97 9.23 24.45 -0.68
N ILE A 98 10.20 24.33 0.24
CA ILE A 98 10.37 25.25 1.37
C ILE A 98 11.67 26.04 1.25
N SER A 99 12.82 25.36 1.26
CA SER A 99 14.15 26.00 1.28
C SER A 99 15.16 25.29 0.38
N PRO A 100 16.27 25.94 0.01
CA PRO A 100 17.40 25.32 -0.70
C PRO A 100 17.89 24.03 -0.03
N GLY A 101 18.30 23.06 -0.85
CA GLY A 101 18.79 21.75 -0.43
C GLY A 101 18.25 20.61 -1.29
N GLY A 102 18.51 19.38 -0.84
CA GLY A 102 17.94 18.16 -1.41
C GLY A 102 17.27 17.31 -0.33
N THR A 103 16.19 16.63 -0.69
CA THR A 103 15.49 15.66 0.18
C THR A 103 14.94 14.51 -0.66
N LYS A 104 14.43 13.47 0.00
CA LYS A 104 13.64 12.41 -0.60
C LYS A 104 12.23 12.46 -0.06
N ILE A 105 11.24 12.37 -0.95
CA ILE A 105 9.87 12.02 -0.56
C ILE A 105 9.76 10.50 -0.63
N ILE A 106 9.43 9.86 0.48
CA ILE A 106 9.41 8.41 0.65
C ILE A 106 7.96 7.97 0.76
N PHE A 107 7.60 6.99 -0.06
CA PHE A 107 6.33 6.26 -0.02
C PHE A 107 6.61 4.92 0.63
N SER A 108 5.90 4.58 1.70
CA SER A 108 6.14 3.35 2.47
C SER A 108 4.85 2.60 2.75
N VAL A 109 4.88 1.29 2.53
CA VAL A 109 3.81 0.36 2.89
C VAL A 109 4.40 -1.01 3.21
N ASP A 110 4.01 -1.60 4.34
CA ASP A 110 4.43 -2.96 4.75
C ASP A 110 5.94 -3.25 4.69
N GLY A 111 6.80 -2.23 4.79
CA GLY A 111 8.26 -2.37 4.70
C GLY A 111 8.84 -2.18 3.29
N GLU A 112 7.99 -2.06 2.27
CA GLU A 112 8.37 -1.69 0.91
C GLU A 112 8.41 -0.16 0.78
N GLU A 113 9.38 0.34 0.02
CA GLU A 113 9.59 1.77 -0.18
C GLU A 113 9.86 2.14 -1.63
N ALA A 114 9.33 3.29 -2.04
CA ALA A 114 9.75 4.00 -3.25
C ALA A 114 10.00 5.48 -2.91
N SER A 115 10.79 6.18 -3.73
CA SER A 115 11.11 7.58 -3.44
C SER A 115 11.21 8.47 -4.67
N ILE A 116 10.96 9.76 -4.43
CA ILE A 116 11.20 10.86 -5.38
C ILE A 116 12.34 11.70 -4.82
N ASP A 117 13.39 11.88 -5.61
CA ASP A 117 14.45 12.83 -5.30
C ASP A 117 13.95 14.25 -5.52
N VAL A 118 13.99 15.08 -4.49
CA VAL A 118 13.63 16.49 -4.57
C VAL A 118 14.89 17.32 -4.52
N VAL A 119 15.09 18.15 -5.53
CA VAL A 119 16.20 19.11 -5.59
C VAL A 119 15.62 20.51 -5.67
N PHE A 120 16.10 21.40 -4.79
CA PHE A 120 15.73 22.80 -4.88
C PHE A 120 16.49 23.49 -6.02
N SER A 121 15.77 24.21 -6.87
CA SER A 121 16.33 25.09 -7.89
C SER A 121 16.04 26.55 -7.49
N GLU A 122 17.08 27.38 -7.51
CA GLU A 122 16.89 28.83 -7.36
C GLU A 122 16.15 29.38 -8.59
N HIS A 123 15.28 30.36 -8.34
CA HIS A 123 14.45 31.01 -9.37
C HIS A 123 15.15 32.25 -9.92
#